data_AF-A0A8H8C3Q3-F1
#
_entry.id   AF-A0A8H8C3Q3-F1
#
_cell.length_a   1.000
_cell.length_b   1.000
_cell.length_c   1.000
_cell.angle_alpha   90.00
_cell.angle_beta   90.00
_cell.angle_gamma   90.00
#
_symmetry.space_group_name_H-M   'P 1'
#
loop_
_entity.id
_entity.type
_entity.pdbx_description
1 polymer ?
#
loop_
_entity_poly.entity_id
_entity_poly.type
_entity_poly.pdbx_seq_one_letter_code
_entity_poly.pdbx_strand_id
1 'polypeptide(L)'
;MTLSCSRRGIESLLCNTIFDPHIPCNLASAWIQPIFGVLDPLIAKKDYHVLAMVLGRQKPKIAGLWVGAMITRMARSILQHCRNGFIAIDIHSAAWTNTTQTFMSLSPRPLPDSDRIYRSDECRLLYLTGEELNSRIPICPWAPFGTTALPGTDICVRIHANCAAGHYLRYASWSWALKTGANVRDSGFCNDTTKQSVDTTLDEAIILDTHKETAPLSETVSEMATRSIFGWLRSYGWPAKEKAIYSHSWILSEGSDDESDENPKDDASDPGKVKYTSSKLERIAAWLDQCENESEVV
;
A
#
# COMPACT_ATOMS: atom_id res chain seq x y z
N MET A 1 -7.76 -21.77 10.98
CA MET A 1 -6.35 -21.54 10.62
C MET A 1 -5.68 -20.89 11.82
N THR A 2 -4.66 -21.49 12.42
CA THR A 2 -3.88 -20.83 13.48
C THR A 2 -2.86 -19.89 12.82
N LEU A 3 -2.76 -18.64 13.27
CA LEU A 3 -1.92 -17.60 12.65
C LEU A 3 -0.47 -18.07 12.59
N SER A 4 -0.09 -18.79 13.64
CA SER A 4 1.22 -19.42 13.85
C SER A 4 1.65 -20.35 12.71
N CYS A 5 0.74 -20.82 11.87
CA CYS A 5 1.03 -21.74 10.77
C CYS A 5 0.98 -21.06 9.39
N SER A 6 0.60 -19.78 9.29
CA SER A 6 0.60 -19.04 8.02
C SER A 6 1.83 -18.14 7.92
N ARG A 7 2.86 -18.61 7.20
CA ARG A 7 4.07 -17.80 6.95
C ARG A 7 3.71 -16.45 6.29
N ARG A 8 2.89 -16.49 5.23
CA ARG A 8 2.45 -15.29 4.51
C ARG A 8 1.60 -14.37 5.40
N GLY A 9 0.76 -14.95 6.24
CA GLY A 9 -0.02 -14.20 7.23
C GLY A 9 0.85 -13.44 8.22
N ILE A 10 1.82 -14.12 8.85
CA ILE A 10 2.77 -13.47 9.77
C ILE A 10 3.60 -12.40 9.07
N GLU A 11 4.13 -12.69 7.89
CA GLU A 11 4.92 -11.73 7.10
C GLU A 11 4.09 -10.49 6.75
N SER A 12 2.86 -10.66 6.26
CA SER A 12 1.96 -9.53 5.96
C SER A 12 1.65 -8.67 7.19
N LEU A 13 1.47 -9.29 8.36
CA LEU A 13 1.22 -8.57 9.60
C LEU A 13 2.42 -7.74 10.03
N LEU A 14 3.63 -8.30 9.94
CA LEU A 14 4.85 -7.57 10.25
C LEU A 14 5.06 -6.41 9.26
N CYS A 15 4.90 -6.64 7.95
CA CYS A 15 4.98 -5.60 6.93
C CYS A 15 3.98 -4.45 7.16
N ASN A 16 2.82 -4.74 7.76
CA ASN A 16 1.82 -3.74 8.08
C ASN A 16 2.31 -2.62 9.03
N THR A 17 3.39 -2.86 9.76
CA THR A 17 3.96 -1.84 10.67
C THR A 17 4.41 -0.58 9.95
N ILE A 18 4.81 -0.72 8.69
CA ILE A 18 5.32 0.38 7.86
C ILE A 18 4.32 0.87 6.80
N PHE A 19 3.09 0.32 6.81
CA PHE A 19 2.06 0.62 5.83
C PHE A 19 1.02 1.58 6.40
N ASP A 20 0.57 2.52 5.56
CA ASP A 20 -0.58 3.38 5.82
C ASP A 20 -1.53 3.36 4.60
N PRO A 21 -2.80 2.94 4.76
CA PRO A 21 -3.72 2.79 3.64
C PRO A 21 -4.20 4.10 3.03
N HIS A 22 -3.92 5.26 3.64
CA HIS A 22 -4.28 6.57 3.11
C HIS A 22 -3.22 7.18 2.20
N ILE A 23 -2.02 6.61 2.18
CA ILE A 23 -0.95 7.05 1.27
C ILE A 23 -1.22 6.46 -0.13
N PRO A 24 -1.29 7.28 -1.18
CA PRO A 24 -1.44 6.79 -2.53
C PRO A 24 -0.14 6.20 -3.07
N CYS A 25 -0.25 5.35 -4.09
CA CYS A 25 0.87 4.59 -4.65
C CYS A 25 2.05 5.45 -5.12
N ASN A 26 1.78 6.65 -5.66
CA ASN A 26 2.81 7.58 -6.13
C ASN A 26 3.63 8.21 -4.99
N LEU A 27 3.16 8.17 -3.75
CA LEU A 27 3.84 8.71 -2.57
C LEU A 27 4.49 7.64 -1.68
N ALA A 28 4.43 6.38 -2.05
CA ALA A 28 4.95 5.28 -1.25
C ALA A 28 6.46 5.42 -0.92
N SER A 29 7.28 5.95 -1.84
CA SER A 29 8.71 6.18 -1.57
C SER A 29 8.93 7.26 -0.50
N ALA A 30 8.18 8.36 -0.58
CA ALA A 30 8.26 9.47 0.37
C ALA A 30 7.79 9.03 1.77
N TRP A 31 6.88 8.06 1.85
CA TRP A 31 6.44 7.45 3.09
C TRP A 31 7.48 6.47 3.68
N ILE A 32 8.02 5.56 2.86
CA ILE A 32 8.90 4.49 3.35
C ILE A 32 10.29 5.01 3.74
N GLN A 33 10.86 5.95 3.01
CA GLN A 33 12.27 6.34 3.23
C GLN A 33 12.55 6.97 4.59
N PRO A 34 11.72 7.90 5.12
CA PRO A 34 11.93 8.44 6.46
C PRO A 34 11.89 7.35 7.54
N ILE A 35 10.99 6.36 7.41
CA ILE A 35 10.91 5.22 8.32
C ILE A 35 12.27 4.50 8.36
N PHE A 36 12.84 4.18 7.19
CA PHE A 36 14.13 3.51 7.15
C PHE A 36 15.32 4.39 7.51
N GLY A 37 15.22 5.72 7.39
CA GLY A 37 16.19 6.65 7.97
C GLY A 37 16.34 6.46 9.48
N VAL A 38 15.26 6.12 10.18
CA VAL A 38 15.25 5.79 11.61
C VAL A 38 15.67 4.35 11.89
N LEU A 39 15.19 3.39 11.08
CA LEU A 39 15.43 1.96 11.34
C LEU A 39 16.85 1.50 10.94
N ASP A 40 17.44 2.04 9.88
CA ASP A 40 18.74 1.59 9.36
C ASP A 40 19.88 1.66 10.40
N PRO A 41 20.05 2.75 11.18
CA PRO A 41 21.08 2.80 12.21
C PRO A 41 20.90 1.73 13.29
N LEU A 42 19.64 1.42 13.67
CA LEU A 42 19.32 0.40 14.67
C LEU A 42 19.65 -1.01 14.13
N ILE A 43 19.28 -1.27 12.87
CA ILE A 43 19.57 -2.53 12.17
C ILE A 43 21.08 -2.73 12.00
N ALA A 44 21.81 -1.68 11.68
CA ALA A 44 23.27 -1.70 11.52
C ALA A 44 23.98 -2.00 12.85
N LYS A 45 23.56 -1.35 13.94
CA LYS A 45 24.08 -1.59 15.30
C LYS A 45 23.62 -2.91 15.93
N LYS A 46 22.67 -3.61 15.29
CA LYS A 46 21.99 -4.81 15.83
C LYS A 46 21.31 -4.53 17.17
N ASP A 47 20.79 -3.31 17.36
CA ASP A 47 20.05 -2.91 18.55
C ASP A 47 18.60 -3.39 18.47
N TYR A 48 18.43 -4.71 18.57
CA TYR A 48 17.11 -5.35 18.46
C TYR A 48 16.18 -4.98 19.61
N HIS A 49 16.72 -4.58 20.77
CA HIS A 49 15.91 -4.12 21.89
C HIS A 49 15.19 -2.82 21.53
N VAL A 50 15.92 -1.80 21.07
CA VAL A 50 15.30 -0.53 20.64
C VAL A 50 14.43 -0.72 19.41
N LEU A 51 14.85 -1.57 18.46
CA LEU A 51 14.05 -1.90 17.29
C LEU A 51 12.69 -2.52 17.68
N ALA A 52 12.66 -3.42 18.66
CA ALA A 52 11.41 -4.02 19.15
C ALA A 52 10.50 -2.98 19.79
N MET A 53 11.07 -2.05 20.57
CA MET A 53 10.30 -0.96 21.18
C MET A 53 9.70 -0.02 20.13
N VAL A 54 10.48 0.39 19.12
CA VAL A 54 10.01 1.29 18.05
C VAL A 54 8.88 0.63 17.26
N LEU A 55 9.09 -0.58 16.75
CA LEU A 55 8.11 -1.30 15.94
C LEU A 55 6.87 -1.71 16.76
N GLY A 56 7.08 -2.13 18.01
CA GLY A 56 6.01 -2.49 18.94
C GLY A 56 5.15 -1.28 19.34
N ARG A 57 5.75 -0.10 19.52
CA ARG A 57 5.01 1.15 19.79
C ARG A 57 4.19 1.60 18.59
N GLN A 58 4.71 1.43 17.37
CA GLN A 58 3.96 1.77 16.14
C GLN A 58 2.71 0.92 15.97
N LYS A 59 2.79 -0.40 16.22
CA LYS A 59 1.64 -1.31 16.17
C LYS A 59 1.62 -2.29 17.35
N PRO A 60 1.03 -1.90 18.50
CA PRO A 60 1.04 -2.72 19.72
C PRO A 60 0.41 -4.11 19.55
N LYS A 61 -0.63 -4.23 18.73
CA LYS A 61 -1.35 -5.48 18.45
C LYS A 61 -0.45 -6.60 17.89
N ILE A 62 0.65 -6.26 17.23
CA ILE A 62 1.59 -7.20 16.61
C ILE A 62 3.00 -7.12 17.21
N ALA A 63 3.18 -6.39 18.32
CA ALA A 63 4.48 -6.23 18.97
C ALA A 63 5.12 -7.59 19.34
N GLY A 64 4.32 -8.54 19.82
CA GLY A 64 4.78 -9.89 20.11
C GLY A 64 5.33 -10.63 18.88
N LEU A 65 4.78 -10.38 17.69
CA LEU A 65 5.31 -10.95 16.44
C LEU A 65 6.69 -10.38 16.10
N TRP A 66 6.92 -9.09 16.35
CA TRP A 66 8.23 -8.47 16.15
C TRP A 66 9.30 -9.05 17.08
N VAL A 67 8.96 -9.27 18.36
CA VAL A 67 9.85 -9.95 19.31
C VAL A 67 10.21 -11.35 18.80
N GLY A 68 9.20 -12.12 18.37
CA GLY A 68 9.42 -13.43 17.76
C GLY A 68 10.32 -13.37 16.53
N ALA A 69 10.07 -12.44 15.60
CA ALA A 69 10.86 -12.26 14.39
C ALA A 69 12.32 -11.87 14.67
N MET A 70 12.60 -11.18 15.78
CA MET A 70 13.97 -10.85 16.19
C MET A 70 14.69 -12.05 16.79
N ILE A 71 14.03 -12.82 17.66
CA ILE A 71 14.57 -14.06 18.23
C ILE A 71 14.90 -15.06 17.12
N THR A 72 14.03 -15.20 16.12
CA THR A 72 14.22 -16.09 14.97
C THR A 72 15.10 -15.50 13.87
N ARG A 73 15.62 -14.27 14.04
CA ARG A 73 16.46 -13.55 13.07
C ARG A 73 15.81 -13.24 11.72
N MET A 74 14.48 -13.30 11.64
CA MET A 74 13.70 -12.98 10.43
C MET A 74 13.47 -11.48 10.24
N ALA A 75 13.52 -10.68 11.31
CA ALA A 75 13.19 -9.25 11.28
C ALA A 75 13.94 -8.47 10.18
N ARG A 76 15.25 -8.74 10.01
CA ARG A 76 16.07 -8.07 8.98
C ARG A 76 15.57 -8.35 7.56
N SER A 77 15.22 -9.60 7.27
CA SER A 77 14.72 -10.00 5.95
C SER A 77 13.40 -9.31 5.62
N ILE A 78 12.48 -9.31 6.59
CA ILE A 78 11.16 -8.67 6.43
C ILE A 78 11.30 -7.16 6.26
N LEU A 79 12.14 -6.51 7.07
CA LEU A 79 12.42 -5.08 6.93
C LEU A 79 13.09 -4.75 5.60
N GLN A 80 13.93 -5.63 5.06
CA GLN A 80 14.53 -5.44 3.73
C GLN A 80 13.48 -5.54 2.62
N HIS A 81 12.54 -6.49 2.68
CA HIS A 81 11.41 -6.56 1.74
C HIS A 81 10.59 -5.28 1.78
N CYS A 82 10.24 -4.84 3.00
CA CYS A 82 9.52 -3.61 3.27
C CYS A 82 10.22 -2.37 2.67
N ARG A 83 11.54 -2.24 2.85
CA ARG A 83 12.35 -1.15 2.28
C ARG A 83 12.23 -1.08 0.76
N ASN A 84 12.19 -2.24 0.12
CA ASN A 84 12.13 -2.38 -1.32
C ASN A 84 10.70 -2.27 -1.87
N GLY A 85 9.71 -1.94 -1.03
CA GLY A 85 8.30 -1.81 -1.44
C GLY A 85 7.51 -3.12 -1.48
N PHE A 86 8.13 -4.26 -1.12
CA PHE A 86 7.46 -5.54 -1.04
C PHE A 86 6.71 -5.69 0.29
N ILE A 87 5.51 -5.11 0.33
CA ILE A 87 4.61 -5.21 1.48
C ILE A 87 3.62 -6.34 1.22
N ALA A 88 3.79 -7.44 1.93
CA ALA A 88 2.92 -8.62 1.78
C ALA A 88 1.49 -8.33 2.26
N ILE A 89 0.50 -8.87 1.55
CA ILE A 89 -0.93 -8.76 1.86
C ILE A 89 -1.50 -10.15 2.13
N ASP A 90 -2.27 -10.27 3.21
CA ASP A 90 -3.13 -11.40 3.54
C ASP A 90 -4.40 -10.90 4.27
N ILE A 91 -5.49 -10.68 3.50
CA ILE A 91 -6.72 -10.07 4.02
C ILE A 91 -7.36 -10.87 5.16
N HIS A 92 -7.13 -12.18 5.21
CA HIS A 92 -7.62 -13.05 6.27
C HIS A 92 -6.89 -12.81 7.59
N SER A 93 -5.56 -12.73 7.57
CA SER A 93 -4.74 -12.38 8.73
C SER A 93 -5.01 -10.94 9.19
N ALA A 94 -5.17 -10.02 8.24
CA ALA A 94 -5.55 -8.63 8.50
C ALA A 94 -6.89 -8.56 9.25
N ALA A 95 -7.92 -9.22 8.69
CA ALA A 95 -9.25 -9.28 9.28
C ALA A 95 -9.24 -9.92 10.66
N TRP A 96 -8.52 -11.02 10.84
CA TRP A 96 -8.48 -11.72 12.13
C TRP A 96 -7.79 -10.91 13.24
N THR A 97 -6.75 -10.15 12.89
CA THR A 97 -5.99 -9.32 13.85
C THR A 97 -6.55 -7.91 14.00
N ASN A 98 -7.66 -7.61 13.33
CA ASN A 98 -8.23 -6.26 13.25
C ASN A 98 -7.18 -5.22 12.86
N THR A 99 -6.49 -5.50 11.75
CA THR A 99 -5.50 -4.62 11.11
C THR A 99 -5.84 -4.40 9.64
N THR A 100 -5.36 -3.29 9.06
CA THR A 100 -5.57 -2.95 7.65
C THR A 100 -4.28 -3.12 6.88
N GLN A 101 -4.25 -3.96 5.84
CA GLN A 101 -3.04 -4.24 5.04
C GLN A 101 -3.13 -3.79 3.58
N THR A 102 -4.30 -3.33 3.17
CA THR A 102 -4.56 -2.86 1.80
C THR A 102 -5.68 -1.83 1.85
N PHE A 103 -5.64 -0.86 0.93
CA PHE A 103 -6.72 0.10 0.76
C PHE A 103 -8.06 -0.60 0.47
N MET A 104 -8.07 -1.79 -0.13
CA MET A 104 -9.27 -2.57 -0.48
C MET A 104 -10.15 -2.90 0.73
N SER A 105 -9.59 -2.90 1.94
CA SER A 105 -10.33 -3.17 3.19
C SER A 105 -10.94 -1.91 3.82
N LEU A 106 -10.68 -0.72 3.27
CA LEU A 106 -11.30 0.52 3.75
C LEU A 106 -12.71 0.69 3.20
N SER A 107 -13.55 1.43 3.94
CA SER A 107 -14.85 1.87 3.47
C SER A 107 -14.72 2.86 2.31
N PRO A 108 -15.69 2.90 1.36
CA PRO A 108 -15.69 3.84 0.27
C PRO A 108 -15.79 5.28 0.79
N ARG A 109 -15.28 6.24 0.02
CA ARG A 109 -15.37 7.65 0.38
C ARG A 109 -16.47 8.30 -0.46
N PRO A 110 -17.40 9.07 0.14
CA PRO A 110 -18.38 9.79 -0.62
C PRO A 110 -17.69 10.87 -1.47
N LEU A 111 -18.07 10.98 -2.73
CA LEU A 111 -17.78 12.11 -3.60
C LEU A 111 -18.99 13.04 -3.62
N PRO A 112 -18.79 14.37 -3.58
CA PRO A 112 -19.88 15.33 -3.75
C PRO A 112 -20.53 15.22 -5.14
N ASP A 113 -19.72 14.95 -6.16
CA ASP A 113 -20.13 14.90 -7.57
C ASP A 113 -20.41 13.47 -8.03
N SER A 114 -21.58 13.24 -8.61
CA SER A 114 -22.05 11.90 -9.01
C SER A 114 -21.46 11.39 -10.32
N ASP A 115 -20.67 12.20 -11.03
CA ASP A 115 -20.12 11.85 -12.35
C ASP A 115 -18.69 11.28 -12.27
N ARG A 116 -18.12 11.19 -11.05
CA ARG A 116 -16.77 10.67 -10.81
C ARG A 116 -16.77 9.64 -9.68
N ILE A 117 -15.75 8.81 -9.70
CA ILE A 117 -15.48 7.82 -8.64
C ILE A 117 -14.00 7.83 -8.30
N TYR A 118 -13.65 7.65 -7.01
CA TYR A 118 -12.25 7.43 -6.64
C TYR A 118 -11.74 6.16 -7.32
N ARG A 119 -10.52 6.19 -7.88
CA ARG A 119 -9.92 4.97 -8.46
C ARG A 119 -9.82 3.84 -7.45
N SER A 120 -9.65 4.18 -6.17
CA SER A 120 -9.68 3.21 -5.08
C SER A 120 -11.04 2.53 -4.96
N ASP A 121 -12.15 3.26 -5.12
CA ASP A 121 -13.51 2.72 -5.03
C ASP A 121 -13.88 1.96 -6.30
N GLU A 122 -13.42 2.42 -7.46
CA GLU A 122 -13.46 1.66 -8.72
C GLU A 122 -12.77 0.29 -8.56
N CYS A 123 -11.57 0.23 -7.98
CA CYS A 123 -10.90 -1.04 -7.69
C CYS A 123 -11.74 -1.95 -6.80
N ARG A 124 -12.36 -1.41 -5.75
CA ARG A 124 -13.21 -2.19 -4.84
C ARG A 124 -14.41 -2.78 -5.58
N LEU A 125 -15.07 -1.98 -6.41
CA LEU A 125 -16.23 -2.44 -7.19
C LEU A 125 -15.83 -3.52 -8.19
N LEU A 126 -14.76 -3.34 -8.96
CA LEU A 126 -14.26 -4.35 -9.90
C LEU A 126 -13.96 -5.70 -9.23
N TYR A 127 -13.35 -5.65 -8.04
CA TYR A 127 -13.10 -6.87 -7.26
C TYR A 127 -14.39 -7.51 -6.74
N LEU A 128 -15.33 -6.72 -6.24
CA LEU A 128 -16.58 -7.21 -5.64
C LEU A 128 -17.57 -7.74 -6.69
N THR A 129 -17.59 -7.18 -7.89
CA THR A 129 -18.41 -7.65 -9.01
C THR A 129 -17.81 -8.90 -9.66
N GLY A 130 -16.55 -9.21 -9.37
CA GLY A 130 -15.88 -10.42 -9.83
C GLY A 130 -15.52 -10.38 -11.32
N GLU A 131 -15.22 -9.19 -11.86
CA GLU A 131 -14.73 -9.05 -13.24
C GLU A 131 -13.52 -9.97 -13.48
N GLU A 132 -13.48 -10.67 -14.61
CA GLU A 132 -12.59 -11.85 -14.79
C GLU A 132 -11.12 -11.53 -14.47
N LEU A 133 -10.60 -10.41 -14.99
CA LEU A 133 -9.21 -9.98 -14.77
C LEU A 133 -8.97 -9.33 -13.40
N ASN A 134 -10.03 -8.89 -12.71
CA ASN A 134 -9.97 -8.22 -11.41
C ASN A 134 -10.50 -9.09 -10.24
N SER A 135 -10.76 -10.38 -10.51
CA SER A 135 -11.26 -11.36 -9.53
C SER A 135 -10.29 -11.63 -8.36
N ARG A 136 -9.01 -11.24 -8.49
CA ARG A 136 -7.98 -11.35 -7.45
C ARG A 136 -7.68 -9.99 -6.85
N ILE A 137 -7.47 -9.94 -5.53
CA ILE A 137 -7.04 -8.73 -4.81
C ILE A 137 -5.72 -8.21 -5.43
N PRO A 138 -5.57 -6.88 -5.62
CA PRO A 138 -4.31 -6.29 -6.06
C PRO A 138 -3.15 -6.69 -5.14
N ILE A 139 -2.00 -7.03 -5.73
CA ILE A 139 -0.78 -7.32 -4.97
C ILE A 139 -0.22 -6.04 -4.34
N CYS A 140 -0.46 -4.88 -4.96
CA CYS A 140 -0.10 -3.58 -4.42
C CYS A 140 -1.05 -3.17 -3.28
N PRO A 141 -0.55 -2.85 -2.07
CA PRO A 141 -1.41 -2.45 -0.95
C PRO A 141 -1.81 -0.97 -0.99
N TRP A 142 -1.09 -0.15 -1.75
CA TRP A 142 -1.28 1.30 -1.86
C TRP A 142 -2.40 1.63 -2.85
N ALA A 143 -3.22 2.61 -2.51
CA ALA A 143 -4.34 3.02 -3.36
C ALA A 143 -3.86 3.72 -4.64
N PRO A 144 -4.55 3.55 -5.78
CA PRO A 144 -4.34 4.45 -6.91
C PRO A 144 -4.80 5.86 -6.54
N PHE A 145 -4.08 6.88 -6.99
CA PHE A 145 -4.42 8.28 -6.76
C PHE A 145 -5.58 8.75 -7.65
N GLY A 146 -6.28 9.80 -7.20
CA GLY A 146 -7.28 10.52 -7.99
C GLY A 146 -8.58 9.76 -8.28
N THR A 147 -9.29 10.25 -9.28
CA THR A 147 -10.65 9.81 -9.65
C THR A 147 -10.75 9.48 -11.14
N THR A 148 -11.70 8.65 -11.51
CA THR A 148 -12.09 8.36 -12.90
C THR A 148 -13.48 8.95 -13.17
N ALA A 149 -13.71 9.44 -14.38
CA ALA A 149 -15.06 9.81 -14.82
C ALA A 149 -15.92 8.54 -14.95
N LEU A 150 -17.07 8.53 -14.29
CA LEU A 150 -17.97 7.38 -14.22
C LEU A 150 -18.40 6.84 -15.60
N PRO A 151 -18.66 7.67 -16.63
CA PRO A 151 -18.95 7.16 -17.97
C PRO A 151 -17.82 6.32 -18.59
N GLY A 152 -16.57 6.57 -18.18
CA GLY A 152 -15.37 5.89 -18.66
C GLY A 152 -14.97 4.65 -17.85
N THR A 153 -15.75 4.28 -16.83
CA THR A 153 -15.52 3.04 -16.06
C THR A 153 -16.30 1.87 -16.65
N ASP A 154 -16.02 0.67 -16.15
CA ASP A 154 -16.76 -0.53 -16.49
C ASP A 154 -18.27 -0.41 -16.19
N ILE A 155 -19.11 -1.12 -16.95
CA ILE A 155 -20.57 -1.12 -16.77
C ILE A 155 -20.96 -1.54 -15.35
N CYS A 156 -20.30 -2.54 -14.79
CA CYS A 156 -20.57 -3.02 -13.43
C CYS A 156 -20.25 -1.94 -12.39
N VAL A 157 -19.15 -1.20 -12.57
CA VAL A 157 -18.80 -0.06 -11.72
C VAL A 157 -19.88 1.02 -11.79
N ARG A 158 -20.38 1.35 -12.98
CA ARG A 158 -21.43 2.38 -13.15
C ARG A 158 -22.74 2.02 -12.44
N ILE A 159 -23.13 0.75 -12.47
CA ILE A 159 -24.34 0.26 -11.80
C ILE A 159 -24.20 0.39 -10.27
N HIS A 160 -23.01 0.12 -9.74
CA HIS A 160 -22.77 0.02 -8.30
C HIS A 160 -22.22 1.28 -7.63
N ALA A 161 -21.74 2.27 -8.39
CA ALA A 161 -21.17 3.51 -7.86
C ALA A 161 -22.14 4.32 -7.00
N ASN A 162 -23.44 4.28 -7.35
CA ASN A 162 -24.48 5.09 -6.70
C ASN A 162 -25.30 4.30 -5.66
N CYS A 163 -24.86 3.11 -5.25
CA CYS A 163 -25.54 2.37 -4.19
C CYS A 163 -25.41 3.12 -2.85
N ALA A 164 -26.55 3.39 -2.20
CA ALA A 164 -26.65 4.33 -1.07
C ALA A 164 -25.71 4.07 0.13
N ALA A 165 -25.29 2.83 0.36
CA ALA A 165 -24.39 2.45 1.45
C ALA A 165 -22.94 2.19 0.98
N GLY A 166 -22.67 2.30 -0.33
CA GLY A 166 -21.47 1.79 -0.98
C GLY A 166 -21.31 0.27 -0.86
N HIS A 167 -20.40 -0.30 -1.65
CA HIS A 167 -20.01 -1.69 -1.54
C HIS A 167 -18.56 -1.80 -1.06
N TYR A 168 -18.33 -2.60 -0.01
CA TYR A 168 -17.00 -2.82 0.55
C TYR A 168 -16.93 -4.13 1.33
N LEU A 169 -15.70 -4.60 1.55
CA LEU A 169 -15.44 -5.80 2.33
C LEU A 169 -15.56 -5.47 3.82
N ARG A 170 -16.42 -6.21 4.51
CA ARG A 170 -16.53 -6.17 5.97
C ARG A 170 -16.33 -7.57 6.52
N TYR A 171 -15.35 -7.71 7.40
CA TYR A 171 -15.15 -8.96 8.13
C TYR A 171 -16.38 -9.24 9.03
N ALA A 172 -16.91 -10.46 8.95
CA ALA A 172 -18.08 -10.88 9.70
C ALA A 172 -17.70 -11.77 10.89
N SER A 173 -17.10 -12.93 10.63
CA SER A 173 -16.67 -13.90 11.64
C SER A 173 -15.86 -15.01 10.98
N TRP A 174 -15.08 -15.74 11.76
CA TRP A 174 -14.61 -17.08 11.42
C TRP A 174 -15.63 -18.13 11.81
N SER A 175 -15.63 -19.26 11.09
CA SER A 175 -16.42 -20.44 11.42
C SER A 175 -15.51 -21.65 11.48
N TRP A 176 -15.48 -22.33 12.62
CA TRP A 176 -14.74 -23.56 12.86
C TRP A 176 -15.64 -24.76 12.60
N ALA A 177 -15.34 -25.50 11.54
CA ALA A 177 -16.01 -26.76 11.26
C ALA A 177 -15.53 -27.84 12.24
N LEU A 178 -16.44 -28.34 13.07
CA LEU A 178 -16.17 -29.41 14.02
C LEU A 178 -16.31 -30.78 13.35
N LYS A 179 -15.62 -31.79 13.90
CA LYS A 179 -15.76 -33.20 13.47
C LYS A 179 -17.21 -33.71 13.56
N THR A 180 -18.02 -33.10 14.42
CA THR A 180 -19.44 -33.41 14.59
C THR A 180 -20.33 -32.88 13.46
N GLY A 181 -19.77 -32.14 12.49
CA GLY A 181 -20.52 -31.47 11.42
C GLY A 181 -21.11 -30.11 11.84
N ALA A 182 -21.00 -29.74 13.12
CA ALA A 182 -21.41 -28.42 13.61
C ALA A 182 -20.36 -27.35 13.28
N ASN A 183 -20.80 -26.09 13.24
CA ASN A 183 -19.95 -24.93 13.02
C ASN A 183 -19.94 -24.02 14.25
N VAL A 184 -18.76 -23.66 14.75
CA VAL A 184 -18.61 -22.68 15.83
C VAL A 184 -18.16 -21.36 15.25
N ARG A 185 -18.96 -20.31 15.43
CA ARG A 185 -18.57 -18.96 15.03
C ARG A 185 -17.63 -18.34 16.07
N ASP A 186 -16.61 -17.67 15.56
CA ASP A 186 -15.60 -16.97 16.33
C ASP A 186 -15.42 -15.58 15.72
N SER A 187 -15.60 -14.54 16.52
CA SER A 187 -15.45 -13.15 16.08
C SER A 187 -13.97 -12.75 15.90
N GLY A 188 -13.01 -13.57 16.33
CA GLY A 188 -11.59 -13.27 16.25
C GLY A 188 -11.16 -12.19 17.26
N PHE A 189 -10.03 -11.52 17.01
CA PHE A 189 -9.56 -10.41 17.87
C PHE A 189 -10.39 -9.11 17.69
N CYS A 190 -11.54 -9.19 17.01
CA CYS A 190 -12.38 -8.04 16.63
C CYS A 190 -13.44 -7.65 17.68
N ASN A 191 -13.36 -8.14 18.92
CA ASN A 191 -14.39 -7.85 19.93
C ASN A 191 -14.35 -6.41 20.48
N ASP A 192 -13.25 -5.68 20.30
CA ASP A 192 -13.19 -4.27 20.68
C ASP A 192 -13.71 -3.37 19.56
N THR A 193 -14.99 -3.05 19.66
CA THR A 193 -15.69 -1.98 18.93
C THR A 193 -15.45 -0.60 19.55
N THR A 194 -14.47 -0.46 20.44
CA THR A 194 -13.86 0.85 20.68
C THR A 194 -13.26 1.28 19.35
N LYS A 195 -13.97 2.18 18.67
CA LYS A 195 -13.39 3.08 17.68
C LYS A 195 -12.05 3.50 18.27
N GLN A 196 -10.95 2.95 17.77
CA GLN A 196 -9.64 3.54 18.04
C GLN A 196 -9.72 4.89 17.36
N SER A 197 -10.18 5.91 18.09
CA SER A 197 -9.65 7.22 17.84
C SER A 197 -8.15 7.01 17.94
N VAL A 198 -7.45 7.42 16.90
CA VAL A 198 -6.01 7.64 17.00
C VAL A 198 -5.84 8.92 17.84
N ASP A 199 -6.36 8.91 19.07
CA ASP A 199 -5.87 9.76 20.13
C ASP A 199 -4.90 8.89 20.91
N THR A 200 -3.76 8.64 20.28
CA THR A 200 -2.55 8.55 21.06
C THR A 200 -2.43 9.93 21.69
N THR A 201 -2.84 10.09 22.95
CA THR A 201 -2.42 11.24 23.74
C THR A 201 -0.91 11.30 23.59
N LEU A 202 -0.46 12.31 22.84
CA LEU A 202 0.93 12.61 22.53
C LEU A 202 1.60 13.12 23.81
N ASP A 203 1.53 12.34 24.88
CA ASP A 203 2.34 12.57 26.07
C ASP A 203 3.76 12.15 25.68
N GLU A 204 4.56 13.19 25.40
CA GLU A 204 5.93 13.16 24.89
C GLU A 204 6.01 12.78 23.41
N ALA A 205 5.60 13.72 22.55
CA ALA A 205 6.17 13.85 21.22
C ALA A 205 7.70 13.82 21.36
N ILE A 206 8.33 12.69 21.00
CA ILE A 206 9.75 12.73 20.65
C ILE A 206 9.78 13.64 19.42
N ILE A 207 10.14 14.90 19.64
CA ILE A 207 10.51 15.85 18.59
C ILE A 207 11.80 15.27 18.02
N LEU A 208 11.65 14.30 17.11
CA LEU A 208 12.72 13.93 16.23
C LEU A 208 12.93 15.17 15.36
N ASP A 209 14.15 15.72 15.39
CA ASP A 209 14.55 16.85 14.55
C ASP A 209 13.88 16.70 13.20
N THR A 210 12.98 17.62 12.87
CA THR A 210 12.13 17.52 11.69
C THR A 210 13.08 17.34 10.53
N HIS A 211 13.11 16.14 9.96
CA HIS A 211 13.87 15.90 8.74
C HIS A 211 13.38 16.97 7.79
N LYS A 212 14.26 17.92 7.43
CA LYS A 212 13.99 18.94 6.41
C LYS A 212 13.27 18.23 5.27
N GLU A 213 12.23 18.84 4.69
CA GLU A 213 11.54 18.30 3.52
C GLU A 213 12.57 17.94 2.44
N THR A 214 13.01 16.69 2.45
CA THR A 214 14.01 16.17 1.54
C THR A 214 13.24 15.34 0.55
N ALA A 215 13.37 15.71 -0.74
CA ALA A 215 12.93 14.87 -1.83
C ALA A 215 13.37 13.42 -1.60
N PRO A 216 12.51 12.43 -1.92
CA PRO A 216 12.88 11.05 -1.73
C PRO A 216 14.15 10.74 -2.55
N LEU A 217 15.11 10.07 -1.90
CA LEU A 217 16.37 9.61 -2.48
C LEU A 217 16.16 8.75 -3.73
N SER A 218 15.06 8.01 -3.75
CA SER A 218 14.62 7.16 -4.85
C SER A 218 13.11 7.22 -5.01
N GLU A 219 12.60 7.02 -6.22
CA GLU A 219 11.15 6.90 -6.50
C GLU A 219 10.74 5.46 -6.82
N THR A 220 11.66 4.49 -6.73
CA THR A 220 11.45 3.11 -7.19
C THR A 220 10.23 2.45 -6.56
N VAL A 221 10.00 2.66 -5.26
CA VAL A 221 8.82 2.09 -4.57
C VAL A 221 7.53 2.70 -5.13
N SER A 222 7.52 4.00 -5.35
CA SER A 222 6.37 4.74 -5.89
C SER A 222 6.08 4.31 -7.33
N GLU A 223 7.12 4.20 -8.15
CA GLU A 223 7.05 3.72 -9.51
C GLU A 223 6.47 2.29 -9.56
N MET A 224 7.05 1.36 -8.80
CA MET A 224 6.59 -0.03 -8.74
C MET A 224 5.15 -0.14 -8.23
N ALA A 225 4.81 0.58 -7.16
CA ALA A 225 3.46 0.60 -6.60
C ALA A 225 2.45 1.15 -7.62
N THR A 226 2.80 2.25 -8.30
CA THR A 226 1.97 2.90 -9.31
C THR A 226 1.76 1.98 -10.51
N ARG A 227 2.84 1.45 -11.10
CA ARG A 227 2.77 0.51 -12.22
C ARG A 227 1.94 -0.73 -11.85
N SER A 228 2.14 -1.28 -10.66
CA SER A 228 1.41 -2.46 -10.19
C SER A 228 -0.09 -2.20 -10.04
N ILE A 229 -0.49 -1.12 -9.35
CA ILE A 229 -1.92 -0.89 -9.08
C ILE A 229 -2.68 -0.44 -10.33
N PHE A 230 -2.07 0.37 -11.18
CA PHE A 230 -2.69 0.78 -12.44
C PHE A 230 -2.72 -0.35 -13.46
N GLY A 231 -1.69 -1.20 -13.51
CA GLY A 231 -1.72 -2.43 -14.30
C GLY A 231 -2.87 -3.35 -13.89
N TRP A 232 -3.14 -3.46 -12.57
CA TRP A 232 -4.30 -4.19 -12.07
C TRP A 232 -5.62 -3.49 -12.45
N LEU A 233 -5.77 -2.19 -12.18
CA LEU A 233 -7.00 -1.42 -12.42
C LEU A 233 -7.37 -1.32 -13.91
N ARG A 234 -6.38 -1.25 -14.79
CA ARG A 234 -6.55 -1.05 -16.23
C ARG A 234 -6.22 -2.31 -17.04
N SER A 235 -6.52 -3.47 -16.46
CA SER A 235 -6.31 -4.78 -17.11
C SER A 235 -7.04 -4.91 -18.46
N TYR A 236 -8.18 -4.23 -18.63
CA TYR A 236 -8.96 -4.20 -19.88
C TYR A 236 -8.62 -3.00 -20.79
N GLY A 237 -7.64 -2.18 -20.40
CA GLY A 237 -7.24 -0.97 -21.13
C GLY A 237 -7.55 0.32 -20.37
N TRP A 238 -7.14 1.43 -20.98
CA TRP A 238 -7.14 2.76 -20.37
C TRP A 238 -8.24 3.64 -20.94
N PRO A 239 -8.98 4.40 -20.09
CA PRO A 239 -9.84 5.47 -20.56
C PRO A 239 -9.03 6.56 -21.28
N ALA A 240 -9.57 7.12 -22.36
CA ALA A 240 -8.89 8.19 -23.12
C ALA A 240 -8.56 9.42 -22.25
N LYS A 241 -9.40 9.72 -21.25
CA LYS A 241 -9.19 10.81 -20.28
C LYS A 241 -8.02 10.56 -19.32
N GLU A 242 -7.41 9.37 -19.30
CA GLU A 242 -6.25 9.05 -18.45
C GLU A 242 -4.92 9.07 -19.21
N LYS A 243 -4.87 9.73 -20.38
CA LYS A 243 -3.66 9.83 -21.20
C LYS A 243 -2.44 10.36 -20.45
N ALA A 244 -2.63 11.35 -19.59
CA ALA A 244 -1.55 11.87 -18.75
C ALA A 244 -0.93 10.80 -17.83
N ILE A 245 -1.73 9.81 -17.41
CA ILE A 245 -1.26 8.72 -16.53
C ILE A 245 -0.53 7.65 -17.35
N TYR A 246 -1.17 7.11 -18.40
CA TYR A 246 -0.56 6.00 -19.15
C TYR A 246 0.60 6.41 -20.06
N SER A 247 0.75 7.71 -20.33
CA SER A 247 1.93 8.26 -21.02
C SER A 247 3.10 8.56 -20.06
N HIS A 248 2.90 8.42 -18.75
CA HIS A 248 3.96 8.67 -17.77
C HIS A 248 5.01 7.55 -17.83
N SER A 249 6.29 7.90 -17.65
CA SER A 249 7.42 6.95 -17.73
C SER A 249 7.37 5.82 -16.70
N TRP A 250 6.62 5.99 -15.61
CA TRP A 250 6.38 4.90 -14.65
C TRP A 250 5.42 3.84 -15.18
N ILE A 251 4.53 4.18 -16.11
CA ILE A 251 3.55 3.25 -16.68
C ILE A 251 4.06 2.69 -18.02
N LEU A 252 4.64 3.54 -18.86
CA LEU A 252 5.34 3.09 -20.06
C LEU A 252 6.51 2.22 -19.63
N SER A 253 6.38 0.91 -19.78
CA SER A 253 7.56 0.07 -19.88
C SER A 253 8.21 0.51 -21.18
N GLU A 254 9.40 1.12 -21.11
CA GLU A 254 10.26 1.26 -22.29
C GLU A 254 10.59 -0.18 -22.76
N GLY A 255 9.66 -0.80 -23.48
CA GLY A 255 9.94 -1.87 -24.39
C GLY A 255 10.65 -1.23 -25.57
N SER A 256 11.94 -0.94 -25.36
CA SER A 256 12.89 -0.82 -26.45
C SER A 256 12.92 -2.18 -27.13
N ASP A 257 12.07 -2.37 -28.14
CA ASP A 257 12.15 -3.43 -29.15
C ASP A 257 13.35 -3.18 -30.07
N ASP A 258 14.51 -2.84 -29.49
CA ASP A 258 15.81 -2.86 -30.16
C ASP A 258 16.60 -4.02 -29.58
N GLU A 259 16.47 -5.17 -30.25
CA GLU A 259 17.45 -6.26 -30.23
C GLU A 259 18.82 -5.69 -30.66
N SER A 260 19.54 -5.07 -29.73
CA SER A 260 20.95 -4.70 -29.89
C SER A 260 21.78 -5.54 -28.92
N ASP A 261 22.32 -6.61 -29.49
CA ASP A 261 23.31 -7.52 -28.92
C ASP A 261 24.59 -6.73 -28.56
N GLU A 262 24.69 -6.18 -27.34
CA GLU A 262 25.99 -5.78 -26.78
C GLU A 262 26.13 -6.21 -25.31
N ASN A 263 27.02 -7.19 -25.12
CA ASN A 263 27.45 -7.75 -23.83
C ASN A 263 27.78 -6.67 -22.78
N PRO A 264 27.32 -6.82 -21.52
CA PRO A 264 27.79 -5.95 -20.45
C PRO A 264 29.17 -6.39 -19.97
N LYS A 265 30.14 -5.48 -20.04
CA LYS A 265 31.38 -5.56 -19.26
C LYS A 265 31.11 -5.01 -17.86
N ASP A 266 31.54 -5.78 -16.87
CA ASP A 266 31.57 -5.40 -15.45
C ASP A 266 32.38 -4.10 -15.25
N ASP A 267 31.75 -3.11 -14.63
CA ASP A 267 32.48 -2.11 -13.84
C ASP A 267 31.69 -1.77 -12.57
N ALA A 268 32.22 -2.26 -11.45
CA ALA A 268 31.73 -1.95 -10.11
C ALA A 268 32.03 -0.49 -9.80
N SER A 269 30.99 0.33 -9.59
CA SER A 269 31.14 1.70 -9.09
C SER A 269 30.40 1.91 -7.76
N ASP A 270 31.22 2.37 -6.81
CA ASP A 270 31.03 2.78 -5.43
C ASP A 270 29.70 3.53 -5.11
N PRO A 271 28.92 3.11 -4.08
CA PRO A 271 27.68 3.78 -3.68
C PRO A 271 28.00 4.98 -2.78
N GLY A 272 28.56 6.03 -3.37
CA GLY A 272 29.14 7.12 -2.58
C GLY A 272 29.15 8.47 -3.27
N LYS A 273 28.00 8.93 -3.80
CA LYS A 273 27.57 10.35 -3.97
C LYS A 273 26.52 10.47 -5.07
N VAL A 274 25.24 10.59 -4.70
CA VAL A 274 24.22 11.12 -5.62
C VAL A 274 23.79 12.48 -5.09
N LYS A 275 24.05 13.53 -5.87
CA LYS A 275 23.65 14.91 -5.57
C LYS A 275 22.17 15.09 -5.88
N TYR A 276 21.44 15.71 -4.95
CA TYR A 276 20.06 16.14 -5.07
C TYR A 276 19.90 17.23 -6.14
N THR A 277 18.82 17.20 -6.91
CA THR A 277 18.45 18.28 -7.84
C THR A 277 17.02 18.76 -7.59
N SER A 278 16.86 20.08 -7.47
CA SER A 278 15.58 20.81 -7.29
C SER A 278 14.52 20.44 -8.33
N SER A 279 14.97 20.04 -9.53
CA SER A 279 14.13 19.72 -10.68
C SER A 279 13.14 18.56 -10.45
N LYS A 280 13.42 17.67 -9.49
CA LYS A 280 12.59 16.48 -9.27
C LYS A 280 11.33 16.78 -8.46
N LEU A 281 11.42 17.70 -7.50
CA LEU A 281 10.26 18.18 -6.72
C LEU A 281 9.34 19.03 -7.59
N GLU A 282 9.92 19.89 -8.42
CA GLU A 282 9.19 20.69 -9.41
C GLU A 282 8.40 19.79 -10.37
N ARG A 283 8.94 18.61 -10.73
CA ARG A 283 8.26 17.67 -11.63
C ARG A 283 7.06 16.97 -11.00
N ILE A 284 7.11 16.63 -9.71
CA ILE A 284 5.97 16.04 -8.98
C ILE A 284 4.90 17.10 -8.72
N ALA A 285 5.30 18.31 -8.28
CA ALA A 285 4.38 19.42 -8.07
C ALA A 285 3.68 19.82 -9.38
N ALA A 286 4.42 19.94 -10.49
CA ALA A 286 3.84 20.23 -11.80
C ALA A 286 2.88 19.13 -12.27
N TRP A 287 3.13 17.86 -11.94
CA TRP A 287 2.21 16.78 -12.27
C TRP A 287 0.92 16.82 -11.42
N LEU A 288 1.02 17.21 -10.15
CA LEU A 288 -0.15 17.44 -9.29
C LEU A 288 -1.00 18.61 -9.81
N ASP A 289 -0.36 19.74 -10.13
CA ASP A 289 -1.05 20.92 -10.69
C ASP A 289 -1.68 20.62 -12.06
N GLN A 290 -1.03 19.82 -12.91
CA GLN A 290 -1.60 19.43 -14.20
C GLN A 290 -2.82 18.50 -14.01
N CYS A 291 -2.77 17.61 -13.03
CA CYS A 291 -3.89 16.72 -12.71
C CYS A 291 -5.08 17.48 -12.08
N GLU A 292 -4.84 18.58 -11.38
CA GLU A 292 -5.89 19.44 -10.81
C GLU A 292 -6.45 20.43 -11.84
N ASN A 293 -5.64 21.01 -12.72
CA ASN A 293 -6.08 22.05 -13.66
C ASN A 293 -6.83 21.51 -14.90
N GLU A 294 -6.66 20.23 -15.27
CA GLU A 294 -7.49 19.60 -16.30
C GLU A 294 -8.91 19.23 -15.78
N SER A 295 -9.23 19.58 -14.52
CA SER A 295 -10.58 19.50 -13.93
C SER A 295 -11.50 20.68 -14.32
N GLU A 296 -10.95 21.80 -14.81
CA GLU A 296 -11.69 23.05 -15.02
C GLU A 296 -11.97 23.39 -16.49
N VAL A 297 -11.51 22.58 -17.46
CA VAL A 297 -11.71 22.86 -18.89
C VAL A 297 -12.50 21.73 -19.58
N VAL A 298 -13.81 21.98 -19.66
CA VAL A 298 -14.91 21.35 -20.45
C VAL A 298 -15.59 20.11 -19.86
#